data_AF-A0A9E0SVZ2-F1
#
_entry.id   AF-A0A9E0SVZ2-F1
#
_cell.length_a   1.000
_cell.length_b   1.000
_cell.length_c   1.000
_cell.angle_alpha   90.00
_cell.angle_beta   90.00
_cell.angle_gamma   90.00
#
_symmetry.space_group_name_H-M   'P 1'
#
loop_
_entity.id
_entity.type
_entity.pdbx_description
1 polymer ?
#
loop_
_entity_poly.entity_id
_entity_poly.type
_entity_poly.pdbx_seq_one_letter_code
_entity_poly.pdbx_strand_id
1 'polypeptide(L)'
;MKKTLTILALTFAVAGAYAQAGTAIKEEGKAAVEKTKEGADNVKAAFASEPAKSVDKAKAKVHKAKAHVHHENAKAAAKEATQ
;
A
#
# COMPACT_ATOMS: atom_id res chain seq x y z
N MET A 1 20.43 -13.07 35.15
CA MET A 1 20.99 -13.03 33.78
C MET A 1 20.04 -13.63 32.74
N LYS A 2 19.46 -14.83 32.95
CA LYS A 2 18.51 -15.42 31.99
C LYS A 2 17.26 -14.56 31.75
N LYS A 3 16.65 -14.02 32.81
CA LYS A 3 15.45 -13.16 32.72
C LYS A 3 15.68 -11.84 31.96
N THR A 4 16.86 -11.23 32.11
CA THR A 4 17.19 -9.98 31.42
C THR A 4 17.46 -10.19 29.92
N LEU A 5 18.10 -11.29 29.54
CA LEU A 5 18.28 -11.68 28.14
C LEU A 5 16.94 -11.97 27.44
N THR A 6 15.99 -12.61 28.13
CA THR A 6 14.66 -12.88 27.56
C THR A 6 13.86 -11.60 27.32
N ILE A 7 13.90 -10.64 28.25
CA ILE A 7 13.20 -9.35 28.09
C ILE A 7 13.81 -8.54 26.93
N LEU A 8 15.13 -8.57 26.77
CA LEU A 8 15.82 -7.90 25.67
C LEU A 8 15.45 -8.52 24.32
N ALA A 9 15.40 -9.85 24.22
CA ALA A 9 14.98 -10.54 23.00
C ALA A 9 13.52 -10.20 22.61
N LEU A 10 12.62 -10.11 23.59
CA LEU A 10 11.23 -9.71 23.36
C LEU A 10 11.10 -8.27 22.87
N THR A 11 11.90 -7.34 23.40
CA THR A 11 11.87 -5.93 22.97
C THR A 11 12.38 -5.77 21.54
N PHE A 12 13.42 -6.51 21.15
CA PHE A 12 13.90 -6.52 19.76
C PHE A 12 12.91 -7.18 18.78
N ALA A 13 12.27 -8.27 19.17
CA ALA A 13 11.24 -8.93 18.34
C ALA A 13 10.05 -8.01 18.08
N VAL A 14 9.60 -7.30 19.12
CA VAL A 14 8.50 -6.33 19.02
C VAL A 14 8.89 -5.14 18.14
N ALA A 15 10.12 -4.62 18.27
CA ALA A 15 10.59 -3.52 17.43
C ALA A 15 10.67 -3.87 15.94
N GLY A 16 11.09 -5.10 15.59
CA GLY A 16 11.11 -5.58 14.21
C GLY A 16 9.72 -5.67 13.59
N ALA A 17 8.75 -6.20 14.35
CA ALA A 17 7.36 -6.31 13.92
C ALA A 17 6.71 -4.94 13.66
N TYR A 18 6.99 -3.92 14.48
CA TYR A 18 6.47 -2.56 14.27
C TYR A 18 7.05 -1.89 13.02
N ALA A 19 8.33 -2.10 12.71
CA ALA A 19 8.95 -1.54 11.50
C ALA A 19 8.31 -2.13 10.23
N GLN A 20 8.10 -3.45 10.20
CA GLN A 20 7.51 -4.12 9.03
C GLN A 20 6.00 -3.86 8.92
N ALA A 21 5.25 -3.85 10.04
CA ALA A 21 3.85 -3.43 10.04
C ALA A 21 3.70 -1.98 9.56
N GLY A 22 4.60 -1.08 9.96
CA GLY A 22 4.66 0.28 9.46
C GLY A 22 4.86 0.36 7.95
N THR A 23 5.72 -0.50 7.37
CA THR A 23 5.91 -0.56 5.92
C THR A 23 4.70 -1.11 5.18
N ALA A 24 4.04 -2.15 5.69
CA ALA A 24 2.82 -2.69 5.09
C ALA A 24 1.70 -1.65 5.09
N ILE A 25 1.43 -1.00 6.24
CA ILE A 25 0.43 0.06 6.37
C ILE A 25 0.74 1.24 5.44
N LYS A 26 2.01 1.62 5.30
CA LYS A 26 2.43 2.71 4.41
C LYS A 26 2.15 2.39 2.95
N GLU A 27 2.44 1.17 2.51
CA GLU A 27 2.19 0.73 1.15
C GLU A 27 0.68 0.56 0.87
N GLU A 28 -0.11 0.04 1.83
CA GLU A 28 -1.58 0.05 1.72
C GLU A 28 -2.14 1.47 1.63
N GLY A 29 -1.61 2.41 2.41
CA GLY A 29 -2.00 3.82 2.34
C GLY A 29 -1.76 4.42 0.96
N LYS A 30 -0.61 4.11 0.33
CA LYS A 30 -0.33 4.52 -1.05
C LYS A 30 -1.29 3.85 -2.04
N ALA A 31 -1.60 2.57 -1.86
CA ALA A 31 -2.57 1.87 -2.70
C ALA A 31 -3.97 2.51 -2.62
N ALA A 32 -4.40 2.90 -1.42
CA ALA A 32 -5.67 3.60 -1.20
C ALA A 32 -5.69 4.97 -1.88
N VAL A 33 -4.60 5.75 -1.79
CA VAL A 33 -4.49 7.03 -2.49
C VAL A 33 -4.59 6.86 -4.00
N GLU A 34 -3.89 5.87 -4.57
CA GLU A 34 -3.96 5.59 -6.00
C GLU A 34 -5.36 5.10 -6.42
N LYS A 35 -6.03 4.28 -5.60
CA LYS A 35 -7.45 3.90 -5.80
C LYS A 35 -8.39 5.10 -5.83
N THR A 36 -8.17 6.08 -4.95
CA THR A 36 -8.97 7.30 -4.93
C THR A 36 -8.76 8.11 -6.22
N LYS A 37 -7.52 8.20 -6.72
CA LYS A 37 -7.24 8.86 -8.01
C LYS A 37 -7.88 8.10 -9.18
N GLU A 38 -7.81 6.77 -9.20
CA GLU A 38 -8.52 5.91 -10.17
C GLU A 38 -10.02 6.23 -10.17
N GLY A 39 -10.64 6.31 -8.99
CA GLY A 39 -12.05 6.66 -8.85
C GLY A 39 -12.36 8.05 -9.37
N ALA A 40 -11.56 9.05 -8.99
CA ALA A 40 -11.74 10.44 -9.43
C ALA A 40 -11.64 10.58 -10.95
N ASP A 41 -10.68 9.92 -11.59
CA ASP A 41 -10.52 9.98 -13.04
C ASP A 41 -11.63 9.18 -13.77
N ASN A 42 -12.14 8.09 -13.21
CA ASN A 42 -13.32 7.41 -13.74
C ASN A 42 -14.58 8.30 -13.67
N VAL A 43 -14.77 9.05 -12.58
CA VAL A 43 -15.87 10.02 -12.46
C VAL A 43 -15.72 11.11 -13.52
N LYS A 44 -14.53 11.70 -13.69
CA LYS A 44 -14.29 12.68 -14.76
C LYS A 44 -14.58 12.11 -16.14
N ALA A 45 -14.14 10.88 -16.41
CA ALA A 45 -14.40 10.20 -17.67
C ALA A 45 -15.89 9.91 -17.93
N ALA A 46 -16.72 9.80 -16.88
CA ALA A 46 -18.16 9.60 -17.02
C ALA A 46 -18.86 10.86 -17.56
N PHE A 47 -18.38 12.04 -17.18
CA PHE A 47 -18.93 13.33 -17.60
C PHE A 47 -18.20 13.98 -18.78
N ALA A 48 -17.04 13.44 -19.18
CA ALA A 48 -16.24 13.96 -20.28
C ALA A 48 -16.70 13.44 -21.65
N SER A 49 -16.55 14.29 -22.67
CA SER A 49 -16.63 13.94 -24.10
C SER A 49 -15.27 13.46 -24.62
N GLU A 50 -15.23 12.87 -25.81
CA GLU A 50 -13.95 12.54 -26.46
C GLU A 50 -13.21 13.83 -26.87
N PRO A 51 -11.87 13.86 -26.77
CA PRO A 51 -10.96 12.77 -26.39
C PRO A 51 -10.65 12.69 -24.88
N ALA A 52 -11.11 13.66 -24.09
CA ALA A 52 -10.80 13.77 -22.65
C ALA A 52 -11.20 12.51 -21.87
N LYS A 53 -12.35 11.92 -22.22
CA LYS A 53 -12.82 10.63 -21.69
C LYS A 53 -11.78 9.50 -21.82
N SER A 54 -11.09 9.43 -22.94
CA SER A 54 -10.08 8.40 -23.21
C SER A 54 -8.81 8.64 -22.40
N VAL A 55 -8.41 9.91 -22.23
CA VAL A 55 -7.28 10.30 -21.39
C VAL A 55 -7.54 9.98 -19.92
N ASP A 56 -8.72 10.32 -19.41
CA ASP A 56 -9.07 10.07 -18.01
C ASP A 56 -9.20 8.57 -17.70
N LYS A 57 -9.76 7.77 -18.63
CA LYS A 57 -9.74 6.30 -18.52
C LYS A 57 -8.32 5.74 -18.51
N ALA A 58 -7.41 6.30 -19.32
CA ALA A 58 -6.02 5.87 -19.33
C ALA A 58 -5.33 6.16 -17.99
N LYS A 59 -5.53 7.37 -17.43
CA LYS A 59 -5.04 7.72 -16.09
C LYS A 59 -5.61 6.81 -15.01
N ALA A 60 -6.91 6.51 -15.06
CA ALA A 60 -7.53 5.58 -14.13
C ALA A 60 -6.89 4.18 -14.18
N LYS A 61 -6.57 3.66 -15.37
CA LYS A 61 -5.84 2.38 -15.51
C LYS A 61 -4.42 2.44 -14.94
N VAL A 62 -3.70 3.54 -15.12
CA VAL A 62 -2.37 3.73 -14.53
C VAL A 62 -2.43 3.75 -13.00
N HIS A 63 -3.39 4.49 -12.43
CA HIS A 63 -3.62 4.53 -10.99
C HIS A 63 -4.02 3.16 -10.43
N LYS A 64 -4.86 2.41 -11.16
CA LYS A 64 -5.22 1.03 -10.81
C LYS A 64 -3.99 0.11 -10.75
N ALA A 65 -3.10 0.20 -11.74
CA ALA A 65 -1.89 -0.60 -11.79
C ALA A 65 -0.94 -0.26 -10.63
N LYS A 66 -0.74 1.03 -10.34
CA LYS A 66 0.06 1.48 -9.19
C LYS A 66 -0.51 1.01 -7.86
N ALA A 67 -1.83 1.07 -7.69
CA ALA A 67 -2.49 0.55 -6.51
C ALA A 67 -2.24 -0.96 -6.32
N HIS A 68 -2.27 -1.73 -7.41
CA HIS A 68 -1.93 -3.16 -7.36
C HIS A 68 -0.49 -3.41 -6.91
N VAL A 69 0.49 -2.68 -7.46
CA VAL A 69 1.89 -2.80 -7.06
C VAL A 69 2.08 -2.48 -5.58
N HIS A 70 1.50 -1.38 -5.09
CA HIS A 70 1.57 -1.02 -3.68
C HIS A 70 0.92 -2.08 -2.77
N HIS A 71 -0.20 -2.67 -3.20
CA HIS A 71 -0.85 -3.74 -2.45
C HIS A 71 -0.02 -5.04 -2.44
N GLU A 72 0.68 -5.37 -3.53
CA GLU A 72 1.61 -6.51 -3.53
C GLU A 72 2.83 -6.26 -2.63
N ASN A 73 3.37 -5.03 -2.64
CA ASN A 73 4.44 -4.63 -1.72
C ASN A 73 4.00 -4.73 -0.26
N ALA A 74 2.77 -4.30 0.06
CA ALA A 74 2.21 -4.42 1.39
C ALA A 74 2.10 -5.90 1.83
N LYS A 75 1.63 -6.77 0.93
CA LYS A 75 1.57 -8.22 1.18
C LYS A 75 2.95 -8.84 1.37
N ALA A 76 3.94 -8.42 0.58
CA ALA A 76 5.32 -8.88 0.74
C ALA A 76 5.88 -8.46 2.11
N ALA A 77 5.72 -7.19 2.48
CA ALA A 77 6.14 -6.68 3.79
C ALA A 77 5.44 -7.40 4.96
N ALA A 78 4.16 -7.75 4.82
CA ALA A 78 3.42 -8.52 5.83
C ALA A 78 3.89 -9.98 5.93
N LYS A 79 4.23 -10.61 4.81
CA LYS A 79 4.82 -11.96 4.80
C LYS A 79 6.21 -11.98 5.43
N GLU A 80 7.04 -10.98 5.16
CA GLU A 80 8.34 -10.82 5.83
C GLU A 80 8.21 -10.55 7.32
N ALA A 81 7.10 -9.98 7.77
CA ALA A 81 6.81 -9.75 9.19
C ALA A 81 6.35 -11.01 9.96
N THR A 82 6.00 -12.08 9.24
CA THR A 82 5.44 -13.32 9.82
C THR A 82 6.37 -14.54 9.68
N GLN A 83 7.54 -14.39 9.04
CA GLN A 83 8.64 -15.36 9.07
C GLN A 83 9.58 -15.11 10.25
#